data_AF-A0A3N6B162-F1
#
_entry.id   AF-A0A3N6B162-F1
#
_cell.length_a   1.000
_cell.length_b   1.000
_cell.length_c   1.000
_cell.angle_alpha   90.00
_cell.angle_beta   90.00
_cell.angle_gamma   90.00
#
_symmetry.space_group_name_H-M   'P 1'
#
loop_
_entity.id
_entity.type
_entity.pdbx_description
1 polymer ?
#
loop_
_entity_poly.entity_id
_entity_poly.type
_entity_poly.pdbx_seq_one_letter_code
_entity_poly.pdbx_strand_id
1 'polypeptide(L)'
;MKTLLVFPPTADPAHPALGLCSLAAFLRARGKDVSVFDLNVEAHNHLLSSPVLARYSSILRARLEEFETCEQLPREKAEEYRTIAENLLSSDYLIENIDKARVKLREPETYSSLSGYEKVVSVVRRAMELISAAYFPTKWCPGAFSMRYQPTSSRDVLAAIGDRRENLFLEFLERRVSEIGSHNPDVVGISLNYHCQMIPALTVASLVKQHLPSAFIVIGGGLVSFYQERWKAFAQFQNLVDAWIPFEGEKPLCTLIETLESGGRASSVDGVLTFDGKRPAYRRPPAAPKLDDLPRPDFSGLVLQDYLAPEPILPILASRGCYWGKCAFCSHGHLYRRDFRQLTSADVLEMITRLSED
;
A
#
# COMPACT_ATOMS: atom_id res chain seq x y z
N MET A 1 -22.47 -8.64 -3.29
CA MET A 1 -21.63 -7.57 -3.86
C MET A 1 -20.19 -8.04 -3.96
N LYS A 2 -19.59 -7.92 -5.15
CA LYS A 2 -18.17 -8.23 -5.38
C LYS A 2 -17.30 -7.20 -4.67
N THR A 3 -16.43 -7.66 -3.79
CA THR A 3 -15.56 -6.80 -2.98
C THR A 3 -14.10 -7.02 -3.37
N LEU A 4 -13.41 -5.94 -3.65
CA LEU A 4 -11.99 -5.92 -3.96
C LEU A 4 -11.23 -5.28 -2.80
N LEU A 5 -10.24 -5.96 -2.24
CA LEU A 5 -9.32 -5.40 -1.25
C LEU A 5 -7.97 -5.13 -1.88
N VAL A 6 -7.47 -3.90 -1.72
CA VAL A 6 -6.26 -3.40 -2.37
C VAL A 6 -5.26 -2.89 -1.35
N PHE A 7 -4.01 -3.34 -1.47
CA PHE A 7 -2.89 -2.79 -0.72
C PHE A 7 -2.02 -1.92 -1.65
N PRO A 8 -1.98 -0.59 -1.46
CA PRO A 8 -1.27 0.31 -2.35
C PRO A 8 0.25 0.33 -2.07
N PRO A 9 1.09 0.72 -3.05
CA PRO A 9 2.47 1.11 -2.77
C PRO A 9 2.53 2.30 -1.78
N THR A 10 3.62 2.59 -1.06
CA THR A 10 4.90 1.88 -0.94
C THR A 10 5.01 1.29 0.47
N ALA A 11 5.18 -0.02 0.57
CA ALA A 11 5.42 -0.74 1.81
C ALA A 11 6.51 -1.79 1.57
N ASP A 12 6.91 -2.51 2.62
CA ASP A 12 7.85 -3.63 2.50
C ASP A 12 7.26 -4.73 1.60
N PRO A 13 7.95 -5.14 0.52
CA PRO A 13 7.51 -6.21 -0.37
C PRO A 13 7.93 -7.61 0.09
N ALA A 14 8.46 -7.78 1.30
CA ALA A 14 8.91 -9.09 1.81
C ALA A 14 7.78 -10.00 2.29
N HIS A 15 6.59 -9.46 2.59
CA HIS A 15 5.46 -10.25 3.08
C HIS A 15 4.10 -9.64 2.72
N PRO A 16 3.02 -10.45 2.66
CA PRO A 16 1.67 -9.96 2.48
C PRO A 16 1.21 -8.97 3.57
N ALA A 17 0.29 -8.09 3.22
CA ALA A 17 -0.39 -7.24 4.18
C ALA A 17 -1.39 -8.05 5.03
N LEU A 18 -1.02 -8.39 6.27
CA LEU A 18 -1.86 -9.18 7.19
C LEU A 18 -3.29 -8.62 7.36
N GLY A 19 -3.43 -7.29 7.39
CA GLY A 19 -4.74 -6.65 7.52
C GLY A 19 -5.71 -7.06 6.41
N LEU A 20 -5.26 -7.12 5.15
CA LEU A 20 -6.09 -7.56 4.03
C LEU A 20 -6.44 -9.04 4.14
N CYS A 21 -5.46 -9.88 4.46
CA CYS A 21 -5.64 -11.33 4.57
C CYS A 21 -6.63 -11.67 5.71
N SER A 22 -6.58 -10.91 6.81
CA SER A 22 -7.54 -11.02 7.92
C SER A 22 -8.95 -10.56 7.54
N LEU A 23 -9.07 -9.44 6.80
CA LEU A 23 -10.36 -8.95 6.30
C LEU A 23 -10.97 -9.92 5.29
N ALA A 24 -10.16 -10.43 4.36
CA ALA A 24 -10.59 -11.41 3.36
C ALA A 24 -11.12 -12.68 4.02
N ALA A 25 -10.39 -13.24 4.98
CA ALA A 25 -10.85 -14.39 5.76
C ALA A 25 -12.19 -14.12 6.46
N PHE A 26 -12.30 -12.97 7.13
CA PHE A 26 -13.51 -12.59 7.87
C PHE A 26 -14.76 -12.46 6.98
N LEU A 27 -14.58 -11.87 5.80
CA LEU A 27 -15.63 -11.66 4.83
C LEU A 27 -16.02 -12.96 4.10
N ARG A 28 -15.02 -13.77 3.67
CA ARG A 28 -15.25 -15.07 3.02
C ARG A 28 -15.97 -16.05 3.94
N ALA A 29 -15.60 -16.08 5.23
CA ALA A 29 -16.30 -16.88 6.25
C ALA A 29 -17.79 -16.49 6.42
N ARG A 30 -18.21 -15.33 5.89
CA ARG A 30 -19.60 -14.84 5.87
C ARG A 30 -20.21 -14.86 4.47
N GLY A 31 -19.63 -15.65 3.56
CA GLY A 31 -20.15 -15.84 2.21
C GLY A 31 -20.04 -14.62 1.30
N LYS A 32 -19.16 -13.65 1.63
CA LYS A 32 -18.90 -12.51 0.75
C LYS A 32 -17.92 -12.90 -0.35
N ASP A 33 -18.16 -12.39 -1.56
CA ASP A 33 -17.26 -12.54 -2.70
C ASP A 33 -16.13 -11.52 -2.60
N VAL A 34 -14.90 -12.00 -2.32
CA VAL A 34 -13.74 -11.14 -2.02
C VAL A 34 -12.51 -11.58 -2.78
N SER A 35 -11.90 -10.61 -3.47
CA SER A 35 -10.56 -10.73 -4.09
C SER A 35 -9.58 -9.77 -3.43
N VAL A 36 -8.31 -10.19 -3.36
CA VAL A 36 -7.23 -9.43 -2.71
C VAL A 36 -6.14 -9.14 -3.75
N PHE A 37 -5.71 -7.89 -3.84
CA PHE A 37 -4.63 -7.46 -4.72
C PHE A 37 -3.60 -6.66 -3.94
N ASP A 38 -2.36 -7.14 -3.97
CA ASP A 38 -1.23 -6.47 -3.36
C ASP A 38 -0.47 -5.67 -4.44
N LEU A 39 -0.95 -4.46 -4.71
CA LEU A 39 -0.32 -3.57 -5.69
C LEU A 39 1.07 -3.14 -5.26
N ASN A 40 1.44 -3.28 -3.98
CA ASN A 40 2.78 -2.97 -3.50
C ASN A 40 3.80 -3.97 -4.06
N VAL A 41 3.58 -5.28 -3.88
CA VAL A 41 4.53 -6.31 -4.39
C VAL A 41 4.52 -6.33 -5.92
N GLU A 42 3.35 -6.14 -6.55
CA GLU A 42 3.24 -6.05 -8.00
C GLU A 42 4.02 -4.84 -8.57
N ALA A 43 3.95 -3.67 -7.91
CA ALA A 43 4.71 -2.48 -8.33
C ALA A 43 6.22 -2.73 -8.22
N HIS A 44 6.69 -3.34 -7.13
CA HIS A 44 8.10 -3.71 -6.98
C HIS A 44 8.53 -4.65 -8.10
N ASN A 45 7.76 -5.69 -8.38
CA ASN A 45 8.11 -6.67 -9.41
C ASN A 45 8.05 -6.12 -10.84
N HIS A 46 7.13 -5.19 -11.12
CA HIS A 46 7.03 -4.57 -12.43
C HIS A 46 8.12 -3.53 -12.65
N LEU A 47 8.24 -2.57 -11.72
CA LEU A 47 9.11 -1.41 -11.89
C LEU A 47 10.60 -1.77 -11.81
N LEU A 48 10.94 -2.75 -10.96
CA LEU A 48 12.30 -3.27 -10.83
C LEU A 48 12.50 -4.42 -11.83
N SER A 49 12.39 -4.14 -13.13
CA SER A 49 12.66 -5.10 -14.18
C SER A 49 13.57 -4.50 -15.24
N SER A 50 14.38 -5.35 -15.90
CA SER A 50 15.30 -4.91 -16.95
C SER A 50 14.61 -4.04 -18.03
N PRO A 51 13.44 -4.43 -18.60
CA PRO A 51 12.78 -3.63 -19.62
C PRO A 51 12.35 -2.25 -19.13
N VAL A 52 11.90 -2.15 -17.87
CA VAL A 52 11.47 -0.88 -17.28
C VAL A 52 12.68 0.01 -16.97
N LEU A 53 13.77 -0.56 -16.44
CA LEU A 53 15.01 0.20 -16.22
C LEU A 53 15.61 0.69 -17.53
N ALA A 54 15.59 -0.12 -18.60
CA ALA A 54 16.07 0.27 -19.91
C ALA A 54 15.27 1.46 -20.46
N ARG A 55 13.94 1.43 -20.32
CA ARG A 55 13.06 2.55 -20.68
C ARG A 55 13.42 3.83 -19.91
N TYR A 56 13.56 3.75 -18.59
CA TYR A 56 13.91 4.94 -17.79
C TYR A 56 15.34 5.43 -18.06
N SER A 57 16.29 4.53 -18.29
CA SER A 57 17.64 4.88 -18.74
C SER A 57 17.60 5.68 -20.04
N SER A 58 16.81 5.26 -21.04
CA SER A 58 16.63 6.00 -22.29
C SER A 58 16.02 7.39 -22.08
N ILE A 59 14.98 7.50 -21.25
CA ILE A 59 14.37 8.80 -20.89
C ILE A 59 15.40 9.73 -20.23
N LEU A 60 16.21 9.19 -19.33
CA LEU A 60 17.24 9.94 -18.62
C LEU A 60 18.37 10.40 -19.55
N ARG A 61 18.81 9.55 -20.49
CA ARG A 61 19.83 9.92 -21.49
C ARG A 61 19.34 11.08 -22.37
N ALA A 62 18.11 11.02 -22.87
CA ALA A 62 17.54 12.11 -23.66
C ALA A 62 17.46 13.43 -22.86
N ARG A 63 17.06 13.38 -21.58
CA ARG A 63 17.05 14.58 -20.72
C ARG A 63 18.46 15.11 -20.41
N LEU A 64 19.45 14.22 -20.27
CA LEU A 64 20.83 14.63 -20.06
C LEU A 64 21.37 15.35 -21.30
N GLU A 65 21.12 14.81 -22.50
CA GLU A 65 21.48 15.45 -23.77
C GLU A 65 20.82 16.83 -23.93
N GLU A 66 19.54 16.98 -23.55
CA GLU A 66 18.87 18.29 -23.51
C GLU A 66 19.59 19.28 -22.58
N PHE A 67 20.09 18.84 -21.42
CA PHE A 67 20.83 19.70 -20.50
C PHE A 67 22.24 20.03 -21.01
N GLU A 68 22.94 19.08 -21.62
CA GLU A 68 24.31 19.27 -22.11
C GLU A 68 24.38 20.10 -23.41
N THR A 69 23.28 20.19 -24.15
CA THR A 69 23.16 21.06 -25.32
C THR A 69 22.80 22.51 -24.98
N CYS A 70 22.39 22.80 -23.74
CA CYS A 70 22.17 24.17 -23.29
C CYS A 70 23.50 24.91 -23.11
N GLU A 71 23.62 26.13 -23.65
CA GLU A 71 24.82 26.96 -23.47
C GLU A 71 25.10 27.26 -21.98
N GLN A 72 24.06 27.43 -21.18
CA GLN A 72 24.13 27.57 -19.74
C GLN A 72 22.99 26.79 -19.07
N LEU A 73 23.32 25.89 -18.15
CA LEU A 73 22.33 25.15 -17.36
C LEU A 73 21.71 26.08 -16.30
N PRO A 74 20.37 26.24 -16.26
CA PRO A 74 19.70 27.00 -15.21
C PRO A 74 20.00 26.44 -13.81
N ARG A 75 20.19 27.32 -12.83
CA ARG A 75 20.60 26.91 -11.47
C ARG A 75 19.60 25.96 -10.81
N GLU A 76 18.31 26.16 -11.07
CA GLU A 76 17.21 25.32 -10.61
C GLU A 76 17.23 23.91 -11.20
N LYS A 77 17.94 23.69 -12.32
CA LYS A 77 18.12 22.38 -12.96
C LYS A 77 19.40 21.67 -12.56
N ALA A 78 20.31 22.34 -11.83
CA ALA A 78 21.61 21.78 -11.46
C ALA A 78 21.50 20.50 -10.61
N GLU A 79 20.52 20.42 -9.70
CA GLU A 79 20.31 19.22 -8.87
C GLU A 79 19.69 18.06 -9.68
N GLU A 80 18.73 18.37 -10.56
CA GLU A 80 18.15 17.40 -11.48
C GLU A 80 19.23 16.82 -12.40
N TYR A 81 20.01 17.68 -13.06
CA TYR A 81 21.15 17.30 -13.90
C TYR A 81 22.11 16.35 -13.17
N ARG A 82 22.56 16.73 -11.96
CA ARG A 82 23.49 15.91 -11.17
C ARG A 82 22.88 14.55 -10.85
N THR A 83 21.61 14.52 -10.43
CA THR A 83 20.89 13.28 -10.11
C THR A 83 20.81 12.37 -11.34
N ILE A 84 20.50 12.92 -12.52
CA ILE A 84 20.43 12.17 -13.77
C ILE A 84 21.80 11.61 -14.14
N ALA A 85 22.83 12.46 -14.19
CA ALA A 85 24.19 12.07 -14.57
C ALA A 85 24.74 10.97 -13.65
N GLU A 86 24.61 11.12 -12.32
CA GLU A 86 25.08 10.13 -11.34
C GLU A 86 24.36 8.78 -11.48
N ASN A 87 23.06 8.77 -11.79
CA ASN A 87 22.31 7.52 -11.95
C ASN A 87 22.61 6.81 -13.27
N LEU A 88 22.89 7.58 -14.34
CA LEU A 88 23.25 7.01 -15.64
C LEU A 88 24.58 6.26 -15.63
N LEU A 89 25.54 6.65 -14.77
CA LEU A 89 26.85 5.98 -14.63
C LEU A 89 26.73 4.47 -14.35
N SER A 90 25.70 4.05 -13.63
CA SER A 90 25.46 2.64 -13.29
C SER A 90 24.32 1.99 -14.09
N SER A 91 23.67 2.71 -15.01
CA SER A 91 22.40 2.28 -15.61
C SER A 91 22.51 0.94 -16.35
N ASP A 92 23.54 0.75 -17.17
CA ASP A 92 23.73 -0.47 -17.96
C ASP A 92 23.97 -1.69 -17.04
N TYR A 93 24.80 -1.54 -16.00
CA TYR A 93 25.00 -2.57 -14.98
C TYR A 93 23.70 -2.94 -14.25
N LEU A 94 22.86 -1.95 -13.93
CA LEU A 94 21.58 -2.20 -13.26
C LEU A 94 20.61 -2.96 -14.16
N ILE A 95 20.51 -2.59 -15.44
CA ILE A 95 19.66 -3.28 -16.44
C ILE A 95 20.06 -4.75 -16.56
N GLU A 96 21.36 -5.06 -16.61
CA GLU A 96 21.87 -6.44 -16.71
C GLU A 96 21.68 -7.30 -15.46
N ASN A 97 21.50 -6.68 -14.28
CA ASN A 97 21.57 -7.38 -12.99
C ASN A 97 20.29 -7.28 -12.14
N ILE A 98 19.33 -6.41 -12.45
CA ILE A 98 18.15 -6.21 -11.60
C ILE A 98 17.28 -7.46 -11.48
N ASP A 99 17.04 -8.17 -12.58
CA ASP A 99 16.20 -9.38 -12.57
C ASP A 99 16.88 -10.49 -11.75
N LYS A 100 18.20 -10.66 -11.91
CA LYS A 100 19.01 -11.59 -11.10
C LYS A 100 18.99 -11.21 -9.63
N ALA A 101 19.10 -9.93 -9.30
CA ALA A 101 19.08 -9.45 -7.93
C ALA A 101 17.72 -9.74 -7.27
N ARG A 102 16.61 -9.55 -7.99
CA ARG A 102 15.28 -9.91 -7.49
C ARG A 102 15.12 -11.41 -7.24
N VAL A 103 15.61 -12.26 -8.14
CA VAL A 103 15.60 -13.72 -7.92
C VAL A 103 16.43 -14.06 -6.68
N LYS A 104 17.63 -13.50 -6.55
CA LYS A 104 18.50 -13.71 -5.38
C LYS A 104 17.90 -13.27 -4.04
N LEU A 105 17.08 -12.23 -4.01
CA LEU A 105 16.34 -11.86 -2.78
C LEU A 105 15.36 -12.93 -2.31
N ARG A 106 15.07 -13.93 -3.16
CA ARG A 106 14.23 -15.10 -2.84
C ARG A 106 15.03 -16.37 -2.60
N GLU A 107 16.35 -16.27 -2.49
CA GLU A 107 17.24 -17.42 -2.27
C GLU A 107 17.85 -17.32 -0.86
N PRO A 108 17.67 -18.33 0.01
CA PRO A 108 18.28 -18.37 1.34
C PRO A 108 19.80 -18.16 1.32
N GLU A 109 20.48 -18.64 0.27
CA GLU A 109 21.94 -18.53 0.09
C GLU A 109 22.41 -17.07 0.05
N THR A 110 21.59 -16.15 -0.46
CA THR A 110 21.90 -14.71 -0.47
C THR A 110 22.08 -14.15 0.95
N TYR A 111 21.38 -14.73 1.92
CA TYR A 111 21.39 -14.29 3.32
C TYR A 111 22.43 -15.02 4.18
N SER A 112 23.21 -15.94 3.60
CA SER A 112 24.29 -16.67 4.29
C SER A 112 25.47 -15.80 4.71
N SER A 113 25.63 -14.62 4.10
CA SER A 113 26.66 -13.65 4.45
C SER A 113 26.17 -12.22 4.23
N LEU A 114 26.61 -11.30 5.10
CA LEU A 114 26.26 -9.88 5.00
C LEU A 114 26.68 -9.29 3.64
N SER A 115 27.89 -9.61 3.18
CA SER A 115 28.41 -9.07 1.91
C SER A 115 27.68 -9.62 0.68
N GLY A 116 27.15 -10.85 0.73
CA GLY A 116 26.28 -11.41 -0.30
C GLY A 116 24.98 -10.64 -0.41
N TYR A 117 24.30 -10.47 0.72
CA TYR A 117 23.05 -9.69 0.82
C TYR A 117 23.24 -8.24 0.39
N GLU A 118 24.27 -7.55 0.88
CA GLU A 118 24.56 -6.15 0.56
C GLU A 118 24.74 -5.93 -0.94
N LYS A 119 25.45 -6.82 -1.64
CA LYS A 119 25.61 -6.74 -3.10
C LYS A 119 24.26 -6.79 -3.80
N VAL A 120 23.39 -7.72 -3.44
CA VAL A 120 22.08 -7.90 -4.06
C VAL A 120 21.17 -6.69 -3.77
N VAL A 121 21.07 -6.27 -2.52
CA VAL A 121 20.24 -5.13 -2.12
C VAL A 121 20.78 -3.82 -2.71
N SER A 122 22.09 -3.68 -2.89
CA SER A 122 22.66 -2.48 -3.53
C SER A 122 22.17 -2.31 -4.97
N VAL A 123 22.02 -3.40 -5.73
CA VAL A 123 21.46 -3.36 -7.09
C VAL A 123 20.01 -2.88 -7.06
N VAL A 124 19.20 -3.45 -6.16
CA VAL A 124 17.78 -3.06 -6.02
C VAL A 124 17.64 -1.60 -5.60
N ARG A 125 18.39 -1.15 -4.59
CA ARG A 125 18.37 0.23 -4.12
C ARG A 125 18.80 1.21 -5.23
N ARG A 126 19.88 0.90 -5.95
CA ARG A 126 20.36 1.72 -7.08
C ARG A 126 19.36 1.75 -8.24
N ALA A 127 18.65 0.66 -8.50
CA ALA A 127 17.57 0.64 -9.47
C ALA A 127 16.40 1.54 -9.06
N MET A 128 16.01 1.54 -7.78
CA MET A 128 14.99 2.48 -7.27
C MET A 128 15.43 3.95 -7.41
N GLU A 129 16.72 4.23 -7.18
CA GLU A 129 17.31 5.56 -7.36
C GLU A 129 17.33 5.99 -8.84
N LEU A 130 17.64 5.07 -9.77
CA LEU A 130 17.54 5.31 -11.22
C LEU A 130 16.11 5.66 -11.65
N ILE A 131 15.11 4.89 -11.19
CA ILE A 131 13.70 5.20 -11.48
C ILE A 131 13.31 6.55 -10.87
N SER A 132 13.71 6.81 -9.62
CA SER A 132 13.46 8.08 -8.92
C SER A 132 14.00 9.27 -9.71
N ALA A 133 15.20 9.15 -10.31
CA ALA A 133 15.79 10.19 -11.13
C ALA A 133 14.92 10.58 -12.35
N ALA A 134 14.18 9.62 -12.94
CA ALA A 134 13.26 9.89 -14.04
C ALA A 134 12.03 10.72 -13.62
N TYR A 135 11.72 10.75 -12.32
CA TYR A 135 10.61 11.48 -11.71
C TYR A 135 11.06 12.59 -10.75
N PHE A 136 12.28 13.12 -10.93
CA PHE A 136 12.85 14.14 -10.04
C PHE A 136 11.86 15.28 -9.72
N PRO A 137 11.70 15.69 -8.44
CA PRO A 137 12.47 15.32 -7.25
C PRO A 137 11.89 14.12 -6.46
N THR A 138 11.04 13.30 -7.07
CA THR A 138 10.44 12.13 -6.42
C THR A 138 11.53 11.15 -6.00
N LYS A 139 11.40 10.58 -4.80
CA LYS A 139 12.30 9.57 -4.26
C LYS A 139 11.49 8.38 -3.79
N TRP A 140 11.86 7.21 -4.29
CA TRP A 140 11.38 5.91 -3.81
C TRP A 140 12.58 5.12 -3.31
N CYS A 141 12.52 4.66 -2.06
CA CYS A 141 13.54 3.83 -1.45
C CYS A 141 12.88 2.81 -0.48
N PRO A 142 13.62 1.83 0.05
CA PRO A 142 13.04 0.83 0.94
C PRO A 142 12.30 1.49 2.13
N GLY A 143 11.00 1.24 2.24
CA GLY A 143 10.15 1.77 3.30
C GLY A 143 9.79 3.26 3.22
N ALA A 144 10.20 3.99 2.17
CA ALA A 144 9.90 5.41 2.04
C ALA A 144 9.61 5.86 0.60
N PHE A 145 8.74 6.86 0.50
CA PHE A 145 8.36 7.51 -0.74
C PHE A 145 8.08 8.98 -0.47
N SER A 146 8.64 9.86 -1.28
CA SER A 146 8.45 11.31 -1.15
C SER A 146 8.40 11.97 -2.52
N MET A 147 7.54 12.98 -2.65
CA MET A 147 7.45 13.88 -3.79
C MET A 147 7.62 15.32 -3.27
N ARG A 148 7.52 16.34 -4.14
CA ARG A 148 7.41 17.73 -3.64
C ARG A 148 6.13 17.97 -2.82
N TYR A 149 5.11 17.13 -3.05
CA TYR A 149 3.82 17.19 -2.40
C TYR A 149 3.86 16.57 -1.00
N GLN A 150 3.27 17.25 -0.02
CA GLN A 150 3.21 16.74 1.35
C GLN A 150 2.02 15.79 1.54
N PRO A 151 2.24 14.52 1.98
CA PRO A 151 1.14 13.57 2.19
C PRO A 151 0.20 13.96 3.35
N THR A 152 0.58 14.95 4.16
CA THR A 152 -0.23 15.50 5.25
C THR A 152 -1.06 16.72 4.84
N SER A 153 -0.92 17.21 3.59
CA SER A 153 -1.70 18.30 3.00
C SER A 153 -2.69 17.74 1.98
N SER A 154 -3.99 17.87 2.24
CA SER A 154 -5.03 17.38 1.32
C SER A 154 -4.97 18.04 -0.05
N ARG A 155 -4.64 19.33 -0.13
CA ARG A 155 -4.42 20.06 -1.39
C ARG A 155 -3.27 19.44 -2.18
N ASP A 156 -2.16 19.16 -1.51
CA ASP A 156 -0.97 18.62 -2.17
C ASP A 156 -1.22 17.17 -2.62
N VAL A 157 -1.90 16.36 -1.81
CA VAL A 157 -2.31 15.01 -2.20
C VAL A 157 -3.20 15.05 -3.45
N LEU A 158 -4.21 15.92 -3.49
CA LEU A 158 -5.10 16.07 -4.66
C LEU A 158 -4.36 16.55 -5.91
N ALA A 159 -3.30 17.34 -5.77
CA ALA A 159 -2.44 17.71 -6.90
C ALA A 159 -1.55 16.54 -7.36
N ALA A 160 -1.01 15.78 -6.41
CA ALA A 160 -0.06 14.69 -6.67
C ALA A 160 -0.68 13.50 -7.42
N ILE A 161 -1.95 13.14 -7.13
CA ILE A 161 -2.57 11.94 -7.70
C ILE A 161 -2.60 11.93 -9.23
N GLY A 162 -2.69 13.10 -9.87
CA GLY A 162 -2.72 13.24 -11.33
C GLY A 162 -1.41 13.74 -11.96
N ASP A 163 -0.37 13.97 -11.16
CA ASP A 163 0.89 14.52 -11.66
C ASP A 163 1.75 13.43 -12.31
N ARG A 164 1.63 13.27 -13.64
CA ARG A 164 2.45 12.31 -14.41
C ARG A 164 3.96 12.56 -14.32
N ARG A 165 4.41 13.77 -13.94
CA ARG A 165 5.84 14.08 -13.86
C ARG A 165 6.48 13.55 -12.59
N GLU A 166 5.73 13.43 -11.50
CA GLU A 166 6.25 12.99 -10.20
C GLU A 166 5.59 11.74 -9.65
N ASN A 167 4.34 11.45 -10.00
CA ASN A 167 3.66 10.27 -9.50
C ASN A 167 4.18 9.03 -10.22
N LEU A 168 5.30 8.51 -9.71
CA LEU A 168 6.06 7.38 -10.23
C LEU A 168 5.17 6.15 -10.47
N PHE A 169 4.19 5.92 -9.59
CA PHE A 169 3.30 4.76 -9.67
C PHE A 169 2.12 4.96 -10.61
N LEU A 170 1.84 6.18 -11.10
CA LEU A 170 0.61 6.49 -11.83
C LEU A 170 0.42 5.60 -13.07
N GLU A 171 1.43 5.48 -13.93
CA GLU A 171 1.34 4.65 -15.14
C GLU A 171 1.07 3.16 -14.82
N PHE A 172 1.76 2.64 -13.80
CA PHE A 172 1.57 1.27 -13.33
C PHE A 172 0.14 1.07 -12.77
N LEU A 173 -0.32 2.01 -11.94
CA LEU A 173 -1.64 1.96 -11.31
C LEU A 173 -2.76 2.13 -12.33
N GLU A 174 -2.59 2.97 -13.36
CA GLU A 174 -3.57 3.12 -14.45
C GLU A 174 -3.85 1.78 -15.13
N ARG A 175 -2.78 1.06 -15.51
CA ARG A 175 -2.90 -0.25 -16.13
C ARG A 175 -3.55 -1.26 -15.17
N ARG A 176 -3.07 -1.35 -13.93
CA ARG A 176 -3.55 -2.34 -12.97
C ARG A 176 -4.98 -2.08 -12.50
N VAL A 177 -5.38 -0.83 -12.26
CA VAL A 177 -6.75 -0.49 -11.90
C VAL A 177 -7.70 -0.81 -13.07
N SER A 178 -7.30 -0.56 -14.32
CA SER A 178 -8.09 -0.95 -15.49
C SER A 178 -8.28 -2.48 -15.58
N GLU A 179 -7.21 -3.26 -15.42
CA GLU A 179 -7.24 -4.73 -15.44
C GLU A 179 -8.11 -5.29 -14.30
N ILE A 180 -7.95 -4.78 -13.09
CA ILE A 180 -8.75 -5.20 -11.94
C ILE A 180 -10.21 -4.77 -12.13
N GLY A 181 -10.45 -3.60 -12.71
CA GLY A 181 -11.79 -3.09 -12.96
C GLY A 181 -12.64 -3.95 -13.90
N SER A 182 -12.01 -4.75 -14.76
CA SER A 182 -12.71 -5.76 -15.58
C SER A 182 -13.51 -6.79 -14.77
N HIS A 183 -13.19 -6.97 -13.49
CA HIS A 183 -13.94 -7.83 -12.57
C HIS A 183 -15.28 -7.22 -12.12
N ASN A 184 -15.51 -5.94 -12.43
CA ASN A 184 -16.67 -5.13 -12.04
C ASN A 184 -16.96 -5.22 -10.53
N PRO A 185 -16.02 -4.79 -9.65
CA PRO A 185 -16.27 -4.78 -8.21
C PRO A 185 -17.32 -3.73 -7.84
N ASP A 186 -18.21 -4.11 -6.93
CA ASP A 186 -19.20 -3.18 -6.36
C ASP A 186 -18.59 -2.36 -5.22
N VAL A 187 -17.63 -2.95 -4.49
CA VAL A 187 -16.93 -2.32 -3.35
C VAL A 187 -15.42 -2.45 -3.54
N VAL A 188 -14.69 -1.36 -3.35
CA VAL A 188 -13.22 -1.33 -3.34
C VAL A 188 -12.72 -0.85 -1.99
N GLY A 189 -12.13 -1.75 -1.21
CA GLY A 189 -11.47 -1.47 0.05
C GLY A 189 -9.98 -1.22 -0.14
N ILE A 190 -9.47 -0.06 0.29
CA ILE A 190 -8.03 0.28 0.21
C ILE A 190 -7.46 0.34 1.63
N SER A 191 -6.37 -0.39 1.89
CA SER A 191 -5.71 -0.38 3.21
C SER A 191 -4.58 0.64 3.27
N LEU A 192 -4.76 1.67 4.07
CA LEU A 192 -3.84 2.78 4.26
C LEU A 192 -3.19 2.72 5.66
N ASN A 193 -1.95 2.21 5.73
CA ASN A 193 -1.24 2.00 7.00
C ASN A 193 -0.11 3.01 7.24
N TYR A 194 0.57 3.44 6.18
CA TYR A 194 1.75 4.31 6.29
C TYR A 194 1.53 5.66 5.62
N HIS A 195 2.20 6.70 6.12
CA HIS A 195 2.12 8.05 5.53
C HIS A 195 2.55 8.09 4.06
N CYS A 196 3.59 7.32 3.70
CA CYS A 196 4.08 7.20 2.32
C CYS A 196 3.06 6.58 1.35
N GLN A 197 2.06 5.85 1.86
CA GLN A 197 0.99 5.27 1.05
C GLN A 197 -0.15 6.25 0.76
N MET A 198 -0.20 7.44 1.37
CA MET A 198 -1.34 8.37 1.20
C MET A 198 -1.57 8.75 -0.28
N ILE A 199 -0.51 9.17 -0.99
CA ILE A 199 -0.63 9.57 -2.39
C ILE A 199 -0.96 8.37 -3.29
N PRO A 200 -0.25 7.22 -3.22
CA PRO A 200 -0.63 6.05 -4.01
C PRO A 200 -2.03 5.52 -3.71
N ALA A 201 -2.48 5.51 -2.44
CA ALA A 201 -3.83 5.07 -2.06
C ALA A 201 -4.91 5.96 -2.69
N LEU A 202 -4.73 7.29 -2.67
CA LEU A 202 -5.70 8.19 -3.30
C LEU A 202 -5.56 8.22 -4.82
N THR A 203 -4.39 7.87 -5.35
CA THR A 203 -4.22 7.62 -6.80
C THR A 203 -5.07 6.42 -7.22
N VAL A 204 -5.02 5.30 -6.47
CA VAL A 204 -5.90 4.15 -6.70
C VAL A 204 -7.37 4.56 -6.61
N ALA A 205 -7.78 5.27 -5.55
CA ALA A 205 -9.17 5.71 -5.40
C ALA A 205 -9.65 6.58 -6.58
N SER A 206 -8.81 7.53 -7.03
CA SER A 206 -9.10 8.39 -8.18
C SER A 206 -9.26 7.59 -9.48
N LEU A 207 -8.33 6.68 -9.75
CA LEU A 207 -8.39 5.83 -10.95
C LEU A 207 -9.60 4.88 -10.91
N VAL A 208 -9.92 4.31 -9.75
CA VAL A 208 -11.12 3.47 -9.59
C VAL A 208 -12.37 4.30 -9.87
N LYS A 209 -12.48 5.52 -9.33
CA LYS A 209 -13.66 6.37 -9.57
C LYS A 209 -13.79 6.79 -11.05
N GLN A 210 -12.69 6.92 -11.78
CA GLN A 210 -12.68 7.19 -13.22
C GLN A 210 -13.14 5.98 -14.05
N HIS A 211 -12.68 4.77 -13.73
CA HIS A 211 -13.00 3.55 -14.50
C HIS A 211 -14.30 2.88 -14.06
N LEU A 212 -14.67 3.01 -12.79
CA LEU A 212 -15.79 2.38 -12.12
C LEU A 212 -16.55 3.40 -11.26
N PRO A 213 -17.26 4.37 -11.87
CA PRO A 213 -17.90 5.45 -11.13
C PRO A 213 -18.98 4.97 -10.14
N SER A 214 -19.54 3.78 -10.35
CA SER A 214 -20.53 3.15 -9.46
C SER A 214 -19.93 2.39 -8.29
N ALA A 215 -18.62 2.10 -8.30
CA ALA A 215 -17.98 1.35 -7.22
C ALA A 215 -17.93 2.19 -5.94
N PHE A 216 -18.31 1.57 -4.82
CA PHE A 216 -18.21 2.16 -3.50
C PHE A 216 -16.77 2.01 -2.98
N ILE A 217 -16.09 3.13 -2.76
CA ILE A 217 -14.68 3.16 -2.33
C ILE A 217 -14.62 3.42 -0.84
N VAL A 218 -13.99 2.49 -0.11
CA VAL A 218 -13.78 2.60 1.34
C VAL A 218 -12.31 2.50 1.67
N ILE A 219 -11.79 3.41 2.50
CA ILE A 219 -10.39 3.37 2.95
C ILE A 219 -10.31 3.04 4.44
N GLY A 220 -9.57 2.00 4.78
CA GLY A 220 -9.29 1.61 6.16
C GLY A 220 -7.80 1.65 6.48
N GLY A 221 -7.43 1.15 7.67
CA GLY A 221 -6.04 0.97 8.07
C GLY A 221 -5.58 1.90 9.18
N GLY A 222 -4.36 1.65 9.65
CA GLY A 222 -3.83 2.28 10.87
C GLY A 222 -3.77 3.81 10.78
N LEU A 223 -3.46 4.35 9.59
CA LEU A 223 -3.31 5.78 9.40
C LEU A 223 -4.64 6.53 9.59
N VAL A 224 -5.76 5.93 9.18
CA VAL A 224 -7.11 6.50 9.38
C VAL A 224 -7.39 6.65 10.88
N SER A 225 -6.99 5.66 11.67
CA SER A 225 -7.16 5.63 13.13
C SER A 225 -6.35 6.73 13.83
N PHE A 226 -5.12 6.99 13.38
CA PHE A 226 -4.26 8.03 13.96
C PHE A 226 -4.80 9.45 13.75
N TYR A 227 -5.74 9.65 12.83
CA TYR A 227 -6.41 10.92 12.57
C TYR A 227 -7.73 11.10 13.35
N GLN A 228 -8.02 10.31 14.38
CA GLN A 228 -9.31 10.34 15.13
C GLN A 228 -9.80 11.75 15.49
N GLU A 229 -8.90 12.65 15.92
CA GLU A 229 -9.24 14.03 16.30
C GLU A 229 -9.24 15.01 15.11
N ARG A 230 -8.81 14.55 13.94
CA ARG A 230 -8.55 15.35 12.73
C ARG A 230 -9.23 14.80 11.47
N TRP A 231 -10.21 13.90 11.61
CA TRP A 231 -10.93 13.29 10.49
C TRP A 231 -11.57 14.28 9.52
N LYS A 232 -11.85 15.52 9.95
CA LYS A 232 -12.25 16.62 9.06
C LYS A 232 -11.30 16.84 7.87
N ALA A 233 -10.02 16.45 8.00
CA ALA A 233 -9.05 16.51 6.91
C ALA A 233 -9.42 15.59 5.74
N PHE A 234 -10.06 14.45 6.01
CA PHE A 234 -10.48 13.50 4.99
C PHE A 234 -11.72 13.94 4.21
N ALA A 235 -12.47 14.94 4.72
CA ALA A 235 -13.61 15.52 4.01
C ALA A 235 -13.23 16.13 2.64
N GLN A 236 -11.95 16.46 2.42
CA GLN A 236 -11.47 16.97 1.13
C GLN A 236 -11.46 15.90 0.03
N PHE A 237 -11.57 14.62 0.39
CA PHE A 237 -11.48 13.48 -0.54
C PHE A 237 -12.83 12.84 -0.86
N GLN A 238 -13.96 13.48 -0.51
CA GLN A 238 -15.32 12.92 -0.67
C GLN A 238 -15.70 12.62 -2.12
N ASN A 239 -15.06 13.27 -3.10
CA ASN A 239 -15.27 12.97 -4.52
C ASN A 239 -14.54 11.68 -4.96
N LEU A 240 -13.61 11.17 -4.14
CA LEU A 240 -12.78 10.02 -4.42
C LEU A 240 -13.08 8.83 -3.50
N VAL A 241 -13.54 9.09 -2.28
CA VAL A 241 -13.72 8.08 -1.22
C VAL A 241 -15.09 8.25 -0.59
N ASP A 242 -15.89 7.19 -0.62
CA ASP A 242 -17.28 7.19 -0.15
C ASP A 242 -17.37 7.00 1.38
N ALA A 243 -16.45 6.22 1.97
CA ALA A 243 -16.36 6.06 3.42
C ALA A 243 -14.95 5.69 3.92
N TRP A 244 -14.76 5.77 5.23
CA TRP A 244 -13.52 5.41 5.90
C TRP A 244 -13.79 4.46 7.05
N ILE A 245 -12.87 3.54 7.35
CA ILE A 245 -12.98 2.62 8.49
C ILE A 245 -11.75 2.77 9.39
N PRO A 246 -11.84 3.56 10.47
CA PRO A 246 -10.80 3.60 11.49
C PRO A 246 -10.87 2.36 12.40
N PHE A 247 -9.74 2.02 13.01
CA PHE A 247 -9.54 0.88 13.92
C PHE A 247 -9.74 -0.47 13.21
N GLU A 248 -10.26 -1.46 13.93
CA GLU A 248 -10.56 -2.80 13.42
C GLU A 248 -11.69 -2.78 12.39
N GLY A 249 -11.43 -3.33 11.21
CA GLY A 249 -12.31 -3.20 10.05
C GLY A 249 -13.20 -4.40 9.75
N GLU A 250 -13.01 -5.55 10.40
CA GLU A 250 -13.70 -6.80 10.09
C GLU A 250 -15.23 -6.66 10.15
N LYS A 251 -15.75 -6.29 11.32
CA LYS A 251 -17.18 -6.09 11.52
C LYS A 251 -17.72 -4.88 10.75
N PRO A 252 -17.10 -3.69 10.81
CA PRO A 252 -17.61 -2.52 10.07
C PRO A 252 -17.67 -2.73 8.57
N LEU A 253 -16.65 -3.36 7.96
CA LEU A 253 -16.63 -3.60 6.52
C LEU A 253 -17.69 -4.62 6.09
N CYS A 254 -17.83 -5.73 6.83
CA CYS A 254 -18.87 -6.72 6.55
C CYS A 254 -20.28 -6.12 6.65
N THR A 255 -20.52 -5.36 7.72
CA THR A 255 -21.82 -4.69 7.94
C THR A 255 -22.08 -3.62 6.89
N LEU A 256 -21.04 -2.91 6.44
CA LEU A 256 -21.13 -1.95 5.35
C LEU A 256 -21.55 -2.64 4.05
N ILE A 257 -20.92 -3.75 3.69
CA ILE A 257 -21.27 -4.52 2.49
C ILE A 257 -22.73 -5.00 2.56
N GLU A 258 -23.15 -5.58 3.68
CA GLU A 258 -24.55 -6.02 3.89
C GLU A 258 -25.56 -4.87 3.82
N THR A 259 -25.19 -3.71 4.36
CA THR A 259 -26.01 -2.50 4.32
C THR A 259 -26.15 -2.00 2.88
N LEU A 260 -25.08 -2.00 2.09
CA LEU A 260 -25.14 -1.61 0.69
C LEU A 260 -25.94 -2.62 -0.15
N GLU A 261 -25.78 -3.93 0.11
CA GLU A 261 -26.54 -5.01 -0.54
C GLU A 261 -28.06 -4.86 -0.33
N SER A 262 -28.47 -4.36 0.84
CA SER A 262 -29.88 -4.12 1.18
C SER A 262 -30.39 -2.72 0.81
N GLY A 263 -29.57 -1.90 0.13
CA GLY A 263 -29.95 -0.53 -0.27
C GLY A 263 -29.93 0.50 0.86
N GLY A 264 -29.29 0.16 2.00
CA GLY A 264 -29.08 1.06 3.12
C GLY A 264 -27.98 2.10 2.89
N ARG A 265 -27.70 2.92 3.91
CA ARG A 265 -26.72 4.02 3.83
C ARG A 265 -25.49 3.70 4.66
N ALA A 266 -24.29 3.94 4.14
CA ALA A 266 -23.03 3.74 4.88
C ALA A 266 -22.99 4.49 6.24
N SER A 267 -23.64 5.66 6.33
CA SER A 267 -23.74 6.45 7.56
C SER A 267 -24.57 5.79 8.68
N SER A 268 -25.33 4.73 8.38
CA SER A 268 -26.04 3.92 9.39
C SER A 268 -25.18 2.81 10.00
N VAL A 269 -23.93 2.64 9.56
CA VAL A 269 -23.05 1.55 10.03
C VAL A 269 -22.09 2.05 11.11
N ASP A 270 -22.07 1.37 12.26
CA ASP A 270 -21.11 1.68 13.31
C ASP A 270 -19.69 1.26 12.90
N GLY A 271 -18.70 2.09 13.24
CA GLY A 271 -17.31 1.90 12.85
C GLY A 271 -16.99 2.41 11.45
N VAL A 272 -17.98 2.87 10.70
CA VAL A 272 -17.79 3.57 9.42
C VAL A 272 -17.84 5.07 9.64
N LEU A 273 -16.83 5.77 9.16
CA LEU A 273 -16.73 7.23 9.11
C LEU A 273 -17.20 7.70 7.73
N THR A 274 -18.27 8.47 7.72
CA THR A 274 -18.75 9.21 6.55
C THR A 274 -18.73 10.71 6.83
N PHE A 275 -19.23 11.51 5.90
CA PHE A 275 -19.32 12.95 6.08
C PHE A 275 -20.68 13.50 5.68
N ASP A 276 -21.16 14.47 6.46
CA ASP A 276 -22.29 15.34 6.11
C ASP A 276 -21.74 16.73 5.81
N GLY A 277 -21.63 17.08 4.52
CA GLY A 277 -20.79 18.18 4.07
C GLY A 277 -19.36 17.97 4.57
N LYS A 278 -18.78 18.92 5.31
CA LYS A 278 -17.42 18.76 5.90
C LYS A 278 -17.40 18.14 7.30
N ARG A 279 -18.56 17.79 7.87
CA ARG A 279 -18.65 17.31 9.25
C ARG A 279 -18.47 15.78 9.29
N PRO A 280 -17.50 15.26 10.05
CA PRO A 280 -17.35 13.81 10.20
C PRO A 280 -18.55 13.23 10.96
N ALA A 281 -19.12 12.17 10.41
CA ALA A 281 -20.18 11.37 11.03
C ALA A 281 -19.63 9.98 11.33
N TYR A 282 -19.47 9.65 12.61
CA TYR A 282 -18.90 8.40 13.08
C TYR A 282 -19.61 7.93 14.34
N ARG A 283 -20.08 6.68 14.33
CA ARG A 283 -20.57 6.00 15.54
C ARG A 283 -19.60 4.90 15.93
N ARG A 284 -19.21 4.89 17.20
CA ARG A 284 -18.29 3.88 17.74
C ARG A 284 -19.03 2.53 17.84
N PRO A 285 -18.46 1.42 17.33
CA PRO A 285 -19.01 0.09 17.59
C PRO A 285 -19.07 -0.20 19.09
N PRO A 286 -20.13 -0.89 19.57
CA PRO A 286 -20.38 -1.08 21.00
C PRO A 286 -19.31 -1.94 21.68
N ALA A 287 -18.74 -2.92 20.97
CA ALA A 287 -17.67 -3.78 21.48
C ALA A 287 -16.69 -4.18 20.37
N ALA A 288 -15.43 -4.39 20.76
CA ALA A 288 -14.43 -5.01 19.90
C ALA A 288 -14.75 -6.50 19.67
N PRO A 289 -14.37 -7.10 18.53
CA PRO A 289 -14.51 -8.54 18.33
C PRO A 289 -13.66 -9.32 19.34
N LYS A 290 -14.14 -10.49 19.79
CA LYS A 290 -13.26 -11.45 20.46
C LYS A 290 -12.32 -12.03 19.41
N LEU A 291 -11.06 -12.27 19.78
CA LEU A 291 -10.09 -12.82 18.82
C LEU A 291 -10.44 -14.23 18.40
N ASP A 292 -10.97 -15.03 19.32
CA ASP A 292 -11.37 -16.42 19.08
C ASP A 292 -12.51 -16.52 18.04
N ASP A 293 -13.33 -15.47 17.91
CA ASP A 293 -14.42 -15.38 16.93
C ASP A 293 -13.92 -14.98 15.52
N LEU A 294 -12.65 -14.60 15.37
CA LEU A 294 -12.08 -14.18 14.10
C LEU A 294 -11.44 -15.38 13.38
N PRO A 295 -11.75 -15.58 12.09
CA PRO A 295 -11.08 -16.61 11.32
C PRO A 295 -9.58 -16.28 11.20
N ARG A 296 -8.79 -17.32 10.99
CA ARG A 296 -7.37 -17.18 10.72
C ARG A 296 -7.15 -16.44 9.38
N PRO A 297 -6.06 -15.67 9.23
CA PRO A 297 -5.77 -14.95 7.99
C PRO A 297 -5.79 -15.89 6.78
N ASP A 298 -6.34 -15.41 5.68
CA ASP A 298 -6.44 -16.15 4.43
C ASP A 298 -5.53 -15.50 3.39
N PHE A 299 -4.45 -16.21 3.02
CA PHE A 299 -3.48 -15.76 2.03
C PHE A 299 -3.83 -16.21 0.60
N SER A 300 -4.96 -16.92 0.43
CA SER A 300 -5.40 -17.43 -0.87
C SER A 300 -5.65 -16.30 -1.86
N GLY A 301 -5.15 -16.50 -3.08
CA GLY A 301 -5.23 -15.52 -4.17
C GLY A 301 -4.02 -14.60 -4.27
N LEU A 302 -3.08 -14.67 -3.31
CA LEU A 302 -1.77 -14.03 -3.43
C LEU A 302 -0.75 -15.00 -4.03
N VAL A 303 0.14 -14.46 -4.85
CA VAL A 303 1.27 -15.20 -5.42
C VAL A 303 2.44 -15.09 -4.45
N LEU A 304 2.55 -16.00 -3.47
CA LEU A 304 3.52 -15.86 -2.37
C LEU A 304 4.99 -15.79 -2.83
N GLN A 305 5.30 -16.46 -3.94
CA GLN A 305 6.60 -16.43 -4.59
C GLN A 305 6.95 -15.06 -5.21
N ASP A 306 5.98 -14.14 -5.35
CA ASP A 306 6.25 -12.79 -5.83
C ASP A 306 6.85 -11.88 -4.75
N TYR A 307 6.76 -12.24 -3.47
CA TYR A 307 7.34 -11.46 -2.38
C TYR A 307 8.88 -11.56 -2.35
N LEU A 308 9.55 -10.48 -1.98
CA LEU A 308 11.02 -10.35 -2.00
C LEU A 308 11.64 -10.80 -0.67
N ALA A 309 11.46 -12.08 -0.35
CA ALA A 309 11.99 -12.73 0.85
C ALA A 309 12.53 -14.13 0.50
N PRO A 310 13.53 -14.66 1.25
CA PRO A 310 14.18 -15.94 0.95
C PRO A 310 13.23 -17.13 1.05
N GLU A 311 12.17 -17.00 1.84
CA GLU A 311 11.09 -17.97 2.00
C GLU A 311 9.77 -17.20 2.18
N PRO A 312 8.61 -17.82 1.92
CA PRO A 312 7.32 -17.20 2.20
C PRO A 312 7.19 -16.78 3.67
N ILE A 313 7.03 -15.47 3.91
CA ILE A 313 6.78 -14.93 5.25
C ILE A 313 5.28 -14.70 5.41
N LEU A 314 4.61 -15.54 6.21
CA LEU A 314 3.18 -15.43 6.50
C LEU A 314 2.97 -14.76 7.86
N PRO A 315 2.63 -13.46 7.90
CA PRO A 315 2.47 -12.76 9.17
C PRO A 315 1.22 -13.25 9.91
N ILE A 316 1.33 -13.45 11.22
CA ILE A 316 0.21 -13.80 12.10
C ILE A 316 0.08 -12.81 13.25
N LEU A 317 -1.09 -12.77 13.87
CA LEU A 317 -1.35 -11.90 15.01
C LEU A 317 -1.84 -12.69 16.21
N ALA A 318 -0.94 -12.97 17.16
CA ALA A 318 -1.26 -13.65 18.41
C ALA A 318 -1.99 -12.74 19.42
N SER A 319 -1.88 -11.42 19.27
CA SER A 319 -2.56 -10.46 20.15
C SER A 319 -2.87 -9.14 19.44
N ARG A 320 -3.97 -8.49 19.84
CA ARG A 320 -4.36 -7.15 19.41
C ARG A 320 -4.20 -6.18 20.56
N GLY A 321 -3.58 -5.04 20.29
CA GLY A 321 -3.25 -4.05 21.31
C GLY A 321 -1.92 -4.32 22.00
N CYS A 322 -1.67 -3.59 23.08
CA CYS A 322 -0.44 -3.72 23.85
C CYS A 322 -0.77 -3.71 25.34
N TYR A 323 -0.36 -4.76 26.06
CA TYR A 323 -0.57 -4.88 27.50
C TYR A 323 0.06 -3.72 28.29
N TRP A 324 1.15 -3.14 27.77
CA TRP A 324 1.85 -2.02 28.41
C TRP A 324 1.14 -0.69 28.17
N GLY A 325 0.85 -0.34 26.91
CA GLY A 325 -0.01 0.79 26.52
C GLY A 325 0.40 2.20 26.99
N LYS A 326 1.58 2.38 27.62
CA LYS A 326 1.97 3.62 28.33
C LYS A 326 3.20 4.34 27.74
N CYS A 327 3.81 3.83 26.67
CA CYS A 327 4.96 4.48 26.04
C CYS A 327 4.59 5.84 25.45
N ALA A 328 5.32 6.90 25.83
CA ALA A 328 5.06 8.26 25.36
C ALA A 328 5.22 8.45 23.84
N PHE A 329 6.01 7.60 23.18
CA PHE A 329 6.31 7.68 21.74
C PHE A 329 5.43 6.77 20.87
N CYS A 330 4.63 5.87 21.46
CA CYS A 330 4.01 4.78 20.71
C CYS A 330 2.52 5.04 20.45
N SER A 331 2.13 5.07 19.17
CA SER A 331 0.72 5.17 18.76
C SER A 331 0.00 3.81 18.67
N HIS A 332 0.71 2.68 18.81
CA HIS A 332 0.14 1.34 18.60
C HIS A 332 -1.08 1.06 19.49
N GLY A 333 -1.04 1.47 20.76
CA GLY A 333 -2.18 1.31 21.67
C GLY A 333 -3.45 1.99 21.17
N HIS A 334 -3.33 3.09 20.42
CA HIS A 334 -4.49 3.81 19.87
C HIS A 334 -5.23 3.00 18.79
N LEU A 335 -4.53 2.17 18.01
CA LEU A 335 -5.14 1.33 16.96
C LEU A 335 -6.21 0.38 17.52
N TYR A 336 -5.99 -0.08 18.75
CA TYR A 336 -6.88 -1.00 19.46
C TYR A 336 -7.54 -0.34 20.67
N ARG A 337 -7.63 1.00 20.66
CA ARG A 337 -8.30 1.80 21.71
C ARG A 337 -7.80 1.55 23.13
N ARG A 338 -6.53 1.19 23.25
CA ARG A 338 -5.83 0.83 24.50
C ARG A 338 -6.37 -0.45 25.14
N ASP A 339 -7.14 -1.24 24.41
CA ASP A 339 -7.55 -2.58 24.81
C ASP A 339 -6.51 -3.60 24.33
N PHE A 340 -6.16 -4.54 25.21
CA PHE A 340 -5.30 -5.67 24.90
C PHE A 340 -6.11 -6.97 24.93
N ARG A 341 -6.02 -7.75 23.86
CA ARG A 341 -6.62 -9.08 23.72
C ARG A 341 -5.56 -10.01 23.15
N GLN A 342 -5.53 -11.25 23.60
CA GLN A 342 -4.59 -12.26 23.11
C GLN A 342 -5.31 -13.58 22.89
N LEU A 343 -4.82 -14.35 21.91
CA LEU A 343 -5.20 -15.74 21.70
C LEU A 343 -4.55 -16.62 22.77
N THR A 344 -5.09 -17.82 22.96
CA THR A 344 -4.41 -18.84 23.76
C THR A 344 -3.19 -19.39 23.02
N SER A 345 -2.25 -20.00 23.73
CA SER A 345 -1.11 -20.69 23.09
C SER A 345 -1.57 -21.82 22.16
N ALA A 346 -2.66 -22.51 22.51
CA ALA A 346 -3.25 -23.56 21.66
C ALA A 346 -3.78 -22.99 20.34
N ASP A 347 -4.50 -21.87 20.38
CA ASP A 347 -5.01 -21.19 19.18
C ASP A 347 -3.88 -20.70 18.26
N VAL A 348 -2.79 -20.20 18.85
CA VAL A 348 -1.62 -19.75 18.08
C VAL A 348 -0.93 -20.93 17.43
N LEU A 349 -0.75 -22.05 18.14
CA LEU A 349 -0.16 -23.26 17.57
C LEU A 349 -1.03 -23.82 16.43
N GLU A 350 -2.35 -23.89 16.62
CA GLU A 350 -3.28 -24.31 15.57
C GLU A 350 -3.17 -23.42 14.33
N MET A 351 -3.07 -22.10 14.51
CA MET A 351 -2.88 -21.15 13.40
C MET A 351 -1.57 -21.41 12.65
N ILE A 352 -0.47 -21.66 13.37
CA ILE A 352 0.84 -21.94 12.76
C ILE A 352 0.81 -23.28 12.01
N THR A 353 0.27 -24.34 12.63
CA THR A 353 0.20 -25.68 12.02
C THR A 353 -0.57 -25.64 10.71
N ARG A 354 -1.74 -25.01 10.70
CA ARG A 354 -2.55 -24.90 9.47
C ARG A 354 -1.84 -24.14 8.36
N LEU A 355 -1.21 -23.00 8.68
CA LEU A 355 -0.45 -22.21 7.71
C LEU A 355 0.83 -22.90 7.21
N SER A 356 1.30 -23.95 7.87
CA SER A 356 2.43 -24.75 7.41
C SER A 356 2.04 -25.91 6.50
N GLU A 357 0.74 -26.25 6.46
CA GLU A 357 0.17 -27.31 5.62
C GLU A 357 -0.35 -26.79 4.27
N ASP A 358 -0.81 -25.53 4.24
CA ASP A 358 -1.23 -24.76 3.06
C ASP A 358 -0.02 -24.15 2.31
#